data_AF-A0A7C3DRB5-F1
#
_entry.id   AF-A0A7C3DRB5-F1
#
_cell.length_a   1.000
_cell.length_b   1.000
_cell.length_c   1.000
_cell.angle_alpha   90.00
_cell.angle_beta   90.00
_cell.angle_gamma   90.00
#
_symmetry.space_group_name_H-M   'P 1'
#
loop_
_entity.id
_entity.type
_entity.pdbx_description
1 polymer ?
#
loop_
_entity_poly.entity_id
_entity_poly.type
_entity_poly.pdbx_seq_one_letter_code
_entity_poly.pdbx_strand_id
1 'polypeptide(L)'
;MKTIPMKATQDRTTARWTPAQTEQFLARLLDSKRLLDAFPGPLPAPCLLRRVPDKGGGEVEAVPLSGTVVVGCKGDSPLCFPEDEILSRRHFRVLVGRNGRCHAEDLHSRNGLWINGRRVQYRLLVHGD
;
A
#
# COMPACT_ATOMS: atom_id res chain seq x y z
N MET A 1 47.88 -19.06 26.72
CA MET A 1 47.21 -19.25 25.41
C MET A 1 45.91 -20.01 25.65
N LYS A 2 44.75 -19.36 25.59
CA LYS A 2 43.44 -20.02 25.65
C LYS A 2 42.64 -19.59 24.43
N THR A 3 42.36 -20.54 23.55
CA THR A 3 41.62 -20.36 22.30
C THR A 3 40.14 -20.09 22.64
N ILE A 4 39.64 -18.92 22.23
CA ILE A 4 38.22 -18.58 22.32
C ILE A 4 37.54 -19.18 21.08
N PRO A 5 36.52 -20.03 21.20
CA PRO A 5 35.81 -20.51 20.02
C PRO A 5 34.98 -19.36 19.45
N MET A 6 35.25 -19.03 18.18
CA MET A 6 34.41 -18.11 17.41
C MET A 6 33.03 -18.73 17.26
N LYS A 7 32.01 -18.10 17.85
CA LYS A 7 30.62 -18.43 17.55
C LYS A 7 30.38 -18.12 16.07
N ALA A 8 29.98 -19.15 15.33
CA ALA A 8 29.53 -19.03 13.96
C ALA A 8 28.44 -17.96 13.87
N THR A 9 28.69 -16.94 13.04
CA THR A 9 27.70 -15.94 12.62
C THR A 9 26.52 -16.70 12.00
N GLN A 10 25.41 -16.78 12.73
CA GLN A 10 24.19 -17.37 12.21
C GLN A 10 23.69 -16.54 11.03
N ASP A 11 23.54 -17.28 9.95
CA ASP A 11 23.14 -16.91 8.61
C ASP A 11 21.92 -15.96 8.58
N ARG A 12 21.96 -14.98 7.68
CA ARG A 12 20.84 -14.07 7.44
C ARG A 12 19.65 -14.90 6.96
N THR A 13 18.61 -14.98 7.79
CA THR A 13 17.33 -15.63 7.49
C THR A 13 16.74 -15.23 6.13
N THR A 14 17.01 -15.99 5.08
CA THR A 14 16.12 -16.09 3.92
C THR A 14 14.92 -16.90 4.37
N ALA A 15 13.91 -16.24 4.94
CA ALA A 15 12.65 -16.90 5.22
C ALA A 15 12.09 -17.46 3.90
N ARG A 16 12.08 -18.79 3.76
CA ARG A 16 11.49 -19.45 2.60
C ARG A 16 9.98 -19.24 2.66
N TRP A 17 9.44 -18.52 1.68
CA TRP A 17 7.99 -18.35 1.54
C TRP A 17 7.34 -19.67 1.15
N THR A 18 6.12 -19.91 1.63
CA THR A 18 5.31 -21.03 1.16
C THR A 18 4.86 -20.79 -0.29
N PRO A 19 4.51 -21.83 -1.06
CA PRO A 19 3.97 -21.65 -2.41
C PRO A 19 2.78 -20.67 -2.46
N ALA A 20 1.86 -20.76 -1.50
CA ALA A 20 0.71 -19.86 -1.41
C ALA A 20 1.11 -18.41 -1.13
N GLN A 21 2.11 -18.17 -0.26
CA GLN A 21 2.62 -16.82 0.00
C GLN A 21 3.29 -16.23 -1.25
N THR A 22 4.02 -17.06 -2.00
CA THR A 22 4.64 -16.67 -3.28
C THR A 22 3.57 -16.31 -4.31
N GLU A 23 2.53 -17.14 -4.47
CA GLU A 23 1.43 -16.87 -5.40
C GLU A 23 0.70 -15.57 -5.04
N GLN A 24 0.37 -15.35 -3.76
CA GLN A 24 -0.26 -14.12 -3.29
C GLN A 24 0.63 -12.89 -3.52
N PHE A 25 1.95 -13.02 -3.40
CA PHE A 25 2.88 -11.95 -3.73
C PHE A 25 2.93 -11.67 -5.23
N LEU A 26 3.04 -12.71 -6.06
CA LEU A 26 3.08 -12.57 -7.51
C LEU A 26 1.79 -11.96 -8.04
N ALA A 27 0.62 -12.35 -7.52
CA ALA A 27 -0.66 -11.76 -7.86
C ALA A 27 -0.67 -10.24 -7.58
N ARG A 28 -0.24 -9.82 -6.38
CA ARG A 28 -0.13 -8.40 -6.03
C ARG A 28 0.84 -7.65 -6.93
N LEU A 29 2.01 -8.22 -7.20
CA LEU A 29 3.01 -7.61 -8.06
C LEU A 29 2.50 -7.44 -9.50
N LEU A 30 1.77 -8.44 -10.02
CA LEU A 30 1.14 -8.35 -11.34
C LEU A 30 0.04 -7.29 -11.37
N ASP A 31 -0.74 -7.14 -10.31
CA ASP A 31 -1.78 -6.10 -10.24
C ASP A 31 -1.16 -4.69 -10.17
N SER A 32 -0.12 -4.49 -9.35
CA SER A 32 0.65 -3.24 -9.34
C SER A 32 1.27 -2.95 -10.71
N LYS A 33 1.85 -3.97 -11.37
CA LYS A 33 2.39 -3.83 -12.72
C LYS A 33 1.31 -3.43 -13.73
N ARG A 34 0.14 -4.05 -13.69
CA ARG A 34 -0.99 -3.70 -14.58
C ARG A 34 -1.45 -2.26 -14.39
N LEU A 35 -1.46 -1.75 -13.16
CA LEU A 35 -1.79 -0.35 -12.90
C LEU A 35 -0.74 0.59 -13.51
N LEU A 36 0.54 0.27 -13.32
CA LEU A 36 1.65 1.05 -13.87
C LEU A 36 1.66 1.05 -15.41
N ASP A 37 1.49 -0.13 -16.02
CA ASP A 37 1.48 -0.27 -17.48
C ASP A 37 0.27 0.44 -18.12
N ALA A 38 -0.84 0.59 -17.40
CA ALA A 38 -2.04 1.28 -17.87
C ALA A 38 -2.01 2.80 -17.65
N PHE A 39 -1.07 3.33 -16.86
CA PHE A 39 -0.97 4.76 -16.58
C PHE A 39 -0.20 5.48 -17.71
N PRO A 40 -0.81 6.43 -18.43
CA PRO A 40 -0.16 7.12 -19.54
C PRO A 40 0.76 8.23 -19.02
N GLY A 41 2.06 7.96 -18.92
CA GLY A 41 3.08 8.98 -18.73
C GLY A 41 3.84 8.91 -17.39
N PRO A 42 4.58 9.97 -17.03
CA PRO A 42 5.40 9.98 -15.83
C PRO A 42 4.52 10.08 -14.57
N LEU A 43 4.85 9.29 -13.55
CA LEU A 43 4.14 9.33 -12.27
C LEU A 43 4.46 10.62 -11.51
N PRO A 44 3.45 11.36 -11.03
CA PRO A 44 3.68 12.42 -10.06
C PRO A 44 4.17 11.83 -8.74
N ALA A 45 5.21 12.37 -8.14
CA ALA A 45 5.77 11.86 -6.87
C ALA A 45 5.52 12.84 -5.70
N PRO A 46 4.96 12.38 -4.57
CA PRO A 46 4.32 11.08 -4.32
C PRO A 46 2.86 11.02 -4.81
N CYS A 47 2.37 9.86 -5.24
CA CYS A 47 0.97 9.65 -5.62
C CYS A 47 0.46 8.24 -5.26
N LEU A 48 -0.86 8.07 -5.25
CA LEU A 48 -1.53 6.77 -5.33
C LEU A 48 -2.06 6.56 -6.74
N LEU A 49 -2.00 5.33 -7.25
CA LEU A 49 -2.69 4.95 -8.47
C LEU A 49 -3.98 4.22 -8.12
N ARG A 50 -5.08 4.57 -8.79
CA ARG A 50 -6.35 3.83 -8.69
C ARG A 50 -6.96 3.59 -10.05
N ARG A 51 -7.75 2.51 -10.16
CA ARG A 51 -8.64 2.32 -11.32
C ARG A 51 -9.83 3.25 -11.19
N VAL A 52 -10.18 3.89 -12.30
CA VAL A 52 -11.43 4.64 -12.41
C VAL A 52 -12.57 3.63 -12.62
N PRO A 53 -13.67 3.71 -11.85
CA PRO A 53 -14.77 2.75 -11.96
C PRO A 53 -15.49 2.73 -13.33
N ASP A 54 -15.43 3.80 -14.13
CA ASP A 54 -16.35 3.98 -15.26
C ASP A 54 -15.82 3.61 -16.66
N LYS A 55 -16.76 3.05 -17.45
CA LYS A 55 -16.82 2.71 -18.89
C LYS A 55 -15.82 1.73 -19.51
N GLY A 56 -14.82 1.23 -18.79
CA GLY A 56 -13.99 0.14 -19.35
C GLY A 56 -13.09 -0.61 -18.38
N GLY A 57 -13.05 -0.23 -17.09
CA GLY A 57 -12.20 -0.87 -16.07
C GLY A 57 -10.69 -0.78 -16.31
N GLY A 58 -10.28 -0.10 -17.38
CA GLY A 58 -8.90 -0.01 -17.84
C GLY A 58 -8.21 1.32 -17.54
N GLU A 59 -8.96 2.39 -17.27
CA GLU A 59 -8.38 3.70 -17.01
C GLU A 59 -7.82 3.77 -15.59
N VAL A 60 -6.60 4.27 -15.48
CA VAL A 60 -5.88 4.45 -14.22
C VAL A 60 -5.60 5.93 -14.05
N GLU A 61 -5.94 6.45 -12.89
CA GLU A 61 -5.61 7.82 -12.50
C GLU A 61 -4.58 7.83 -11.38
N ALA A 62 -3.76 8.89 -11.38
CA ALA A 62 -2.88 9.21 -10.27
C ALA A 62 -3.55 10.26 -9.38
N VAL A 63 -3.59 9.98 -8.08
CA VAL A 63 -4.01 10.93 -7.05
C VAL A 63 -2.74 11.45 -6.37
N PRO A 64 -2.29 12.68 -6.66
CA PRO A 64 -1.14 13.27 -6.01
C PRO A 64 -1.35 13.35 -4.51
N LEU A 65 -0.33 12.97 -3.75
CA LEU A 65 -0.35 13.04 -2.30
C LEU A 65 0.35 14.32 -1.84
N SER A 66 -0.41 15.19 -1.18
CA SER A 66 0.13 16.34 -0.47
C SER A 66 -0.57 16.47 0.89
N GLY A 67 0.22 16.70 1.95
CA GLY A 67 -0.32 16.80 3.31
C GLY A 67 -1.00 15.51 3.78
N THR A 68 -2.33 15.51 3.90
CA THR A 68 -3.11 14.35 4.35
C THR A 68 -4.28 14.10 3.41
N VAL A 69 -4.39 12.88 2.90
CA VAL A 69 -5.52 12.42 2.10
C VAL A 69 -6.27 11.35 2.89
N VAL A 70 -7.59 11.51 3.03
CA VAL A 70 -8.44 10.53 3.74
C VAL A 70 -9.14 9.65 2.72
N VAL A 71 -9.21 8.35 3.00
CA VAL A 71 -9.95 7.37 2.20
C VAL A 71 -11.13 6.86 3.01
N GLY A 72 -12.30 6.78 2.40
CA GLY A 72 -13.51 6.27 3.06
C GLY A 72 -14.75 6.43 2.20
N CYS A 73 -15.91 6.05 2.74
CA CYS A 73 -17.18 6.16 2.02
C CYS A 73 -17.92 7.49 2.21
N LYS A 74 -17.39 8.42 3.03
CA LYS A 74 -17.98 9.77 3.19
C LYS A 74 -16.91 10.85 3.32
N GLY A 75 -17.18 12.01 2.73
CA GLY A 75 -16.35 13.22 2.83
C GLY A 75 -15.96 13.77 1.45
N ASP A 76 -15.18 14.85 1.47
CA ASP A 76 -14.86 15.64 0.27
C ASP A 76 -13.49 15.27 -0.35
N SER A 77 -12.90 14.16 0.08
CA SER A 77 -11.62 13.68 -0.45
C SER A 77 -11.79 13.11 -1.87
N PRO A 78 -10.79 13.26 -2.77
CA PRO A 78 -10.81 12.59 -4.07
C PRO A 78 -10.90 11.06 -3.95
N LEU A 79 -10.49 10.50 -2.81
CA LEU A 79 -10.58 9.07 -2.49
C LEU A 79 -11.80 8.76 -1.60
N CYS A 80 -12.92 9.43 -1.87
CA CYS A 80 -14.22 9.10 -1.32
C CYS A 80 -14.93 8.10 -2.25
N PHE A 81 -15.45 7.01 -1.70
CA PHE A 81 -16.14 5.95 -2.44
C PHE A 81 -17.52 5.70 -1.79
N PRO A 82 -18.54 6.52 -2.11
CA PRO A 82 -19.85 6.47 -1.45
C PRO A 82 -20.59 5.14 -1.57
N GLU A 83 -20.36 4.41 -2.65
CA GLU A 83 -21.01 3.14 -2.98
C GLU A 83 -20.34 1.93 -2.30
N ASP A 84 -19.15 2.11 -1.70
CA ASP A 84 -18.43 1.02 -1.03
C ASP A 84 -18.88 0.88 0.43
N GLU A 85 -19.74 -0.11 0.67
CA GLU A 85 -20.28 -0.42 2.00
C GLU A 85 -19.25 -1.06 2.94
N ILE A 86 -18.14 -1.59 2.42
CA ILE A 86 -17.07 -2.21 3.22
C ILE A 86 -16.19 -1.11 3.83
N LEU A 87 -16.10 0.05 3.18
CA LEU A 87 -15.42 1.20 3.72
C LEU A 87 -16.16 1.85 4.89
N SER A 88 -15.39 2.35 5.86
CA SER A 88 -15.92 3.21 6.92
C SER A 88 -15.96 4.65 6.42
N ARG A 89 -16.78 5.50 7.04
CA ARG A 89 -16.91 6.93 6.67
C ARG A 89 -15.55 7.59 6.44
N ARG A 90 -14.65 7.43 7.41
CA ARG A 90 -13.22 7.71 7.30
C ARG A 90 -12.51 6.41 7.65
N HIS A 91 -12.00 5.70 6.66
CA HIS A 91 -11.45 4.35 6.86
C HIS A 91 -9.96 4.41 7.23
N PHE A 92 -9.17 5.10 6.42
CA PHE A 92 -7.76 5.35 6.69
C PHE A 92 -7.34 6.70 6.13
N ARG A 93 -6.13 7.15 6.46
CA ARG A 93 -5.51 8.30 5.83
C ARG A 93 -4.11 7.97 5.35
N VAL A 94 -3.66 8.68 4.33
CA VAL A 94 -2.27 8.73 3.91
C VAL A 94 -1.71 10.11 4.22
N LEU A 95 -0.64 10.17 4.99
CA LEU A 95 0.06 11.40 5.35
C LEU A 95 1.40 11.46 4.65
N VAL A 96 1.73 12.60 4.05
CA VAL A 96 3.05 12.89 3.51
C VAL A 96 3.83 13.68 4.57
N GLY A 97 4.85 13.04 5.14
CA GLY A 97 5.75 13.68 6.10
C GLY A 97 6.63 14.73 5.45
N ARG A 98 7.25 15.60 6.26
CA ARG A 98 8.19 16.65 5.79
C ARG A 98 9.40 16.10 5.02
N ASN A 99 9.72 14.83 5.24
CA ASN A 99 10.78 14.09 4.55
C ASN A 99 10.32 13.47 3.21
N GLY A 100 9.10 13.79 2.74
CA GLY A 100 8.49 13.22 1.54
C GLY A 100 8.01 11.78 1.69
N ARG A 101 8.16 11.16 2.87
CA ARG A 101 7.70 9.79 3.10
C ARG A 101 6.21 9.73 3.36
N CYS A 102 5.56 8.74 2.76
CA CYS A 102 4.13 8.53 2.92
C CYS A 102 3.85 7.51 4.02
N HIS A 103 2.87 7.77 4.86
CA HIS A 103 2.45 6.87 5.93
C HIS A 103 0.95 6.63 5.84
N ALA A 104 0.53 5.37 5.87
CA ALA A 104 -0.87 5.00 5.98
C ALA A 104 -1.24 4.77 7.44
N GLU A 105 -2.41 5.25 7.86
CA GLU A 105 -2.94 5.11 9.21
C GLU A 105 -4.41 4.74 9.16
N ASP A 106 -4.77 3.61 9.78
CA ASP A 106 -6.15 3.21 9.99
C ASP A 106 -6.84 4.16 10.97
N LEU A 107 -8.04 4.62 10.63
CA LEU A 107 -8.82 5.56 11.44
C LEU A 107 -9.89 4.84 12.28
N HIS A 108 -9.52 3.71 12.88
CA HIS A 108 -10.41 2.81 13.60
C HIS A 108 -11.55 2.29 12.71
N SER A 109 -11.18 1.83 11.52
CA SER A 109 -12.15 1.33 10.56
C SER A 109 -12.79 0.02 11.02
N ARG A 110 -14.03 -0.23 10.56
CA ARG A 110 -14.78 -1.45 10.90
C ARG A 110 -14.04 -2.74 10.50
N ASN A 111 -13.43 -2.75 9.33
CA ASN A 111 -12.80 -3.95 8.74
C ASN A 111 -11.26 -3.97 8.88
N GLY A 112 -10.68 -2.85 9.34
CA GLY A 112 -9.24 -2.65 9.42
C GLY A 112 -8.61 -2.32 8.07
N LEU A 113 -7.48 -1.60 8.11
CA LEU A 113 -6.61 -1.40 6.96
C LEU A 113 -5.68 -2.59 6.74
N TRP A 114 -5.60 -3.06 5.49
CA TRP A 114 -4.72 -4.14 5.07
C TRP A 114 -3.77 -3.64 3.98
N ILE A 115 -2.47 -3.84 4.18
CA ILE A 115 -1.44 -3.53 3.17
C ILE A 115 -0.61 -4.78 2.97
N ASN A 116 -0.55 -5.25 1.72
CA ASN A 116 0.26 -6.40 1.37
C ASN A 116 -0.06 -7.66 2.18
N GLY A 117 -1.37 -7.93 2.36
CA GLY A 117 -1.89 -9.10 3.07
C GLY A 117 -1.75 -9.04 4.60
N ARG A 118 -1.29 -7.91 5.15
CA ARG A 118 -1.14 -7.71 6.60
C ARG A 118 -2.02 -6.59 7.09
N ARG A 119 -2.78 -6.85 8.15
CA ARG A 119 -3.53 -5.81 8.86
C ARG A 119 -2.56 -4.86 9.55
N VAL A 120 -2.80 -3.55 9.43
CA VAL A 120 -1.92 -2.50 9.95
C VAL A 120 -2.72 -1.41 10.61
N GLN A 121 -2.19 -0.85 11.70
CA GLN A 121 -2.71 0.39 12.28
C GLN A 121 -1.99 1.61 11.72
N TYR A 122 -0.67 1.51 11.55
CA TYR A 122 0.19 2.56 11.01
C TYR A 122 1.35 1.91 10.24
N ARG A 123 1.63 2.38 9.02
CA ARG A 123 2.69 1.81 8.17
C ARG A 123 3.33 2.86 7.28
N LEU A 124 4.65 2.86 7.20
CA LEU A 124 5.39 3.56 6.16
C LEU A 124 5.10 2.90 4.82
N LEU A 125 4.61 3.68 3.86
CA LEU A 125 4.38 3.24 2.48
C LEU A 125 5.67 3.31 1.68
N VAL A 126 5.90 2.30 0.87
CA VAL A 126 6.93 2.28 -0.17
C VAL A 126 6.29 2.14 -1.54
N HIS A 127 7.06 2.43 -2.60
CA HIS A 127 6.56 2.26 -3.96
C HIS A 127 6.12 0.80 -4.20
N GLY A 128 4.88 0.64 -4.69
CA GLY A 128 4.27 -0.67 -4.95
C GLY A 128 3.52 -1.30 -3.77
N ASP A 129 3.42 -0.62 -2.61
CA ASP A 129 2.45 -0.99 -1.56
C ASP A 129 0.99 -0.86 -2.02
#